data_AF-A0AAI9SA74-F1
#
_entry.id   AF-A0AAI9SA74-F1
#
_cell.length_a   1.000
_cell.length_b   1.000
_cell.length_c   1.000
_cell.angle_alpha   90.00
_cell.angle_beta   90.00
_cell.angle_gamma   90.00
#
_symmetry.space_group_name_H-M   'P 1'
#
loop_
_entity.id
_entity.type
_entity.pdbx_description
1 polymer ?
#
loop_
_entity_poly.entity_id
_entity_poly.type
_entity_poly.pdbx_seq_one_letter_code
_entity_poly.pdbx_strand_id
1 'polypeptide(L)'
;MAIKGKTVPSDAFLFTKRERPDFHSRETRLAALRLFEAGVGYVNASVKLGISMNTVRDWSRKYRKGTFEVDVPEKCFYYTKAVKRRIVKLRAKGLTWKELEEATGVSTSTCRKWMREAAEAEAQKEAVTADSVERMTPGLPIVWTGNTKREIKNED
;
A
#
# COMPACT_ATOMS: atom_id res chain seq x y z
N MET A 1 16.34 -12.72 -31.83
CA MET A 1 15.00 -13.33 -31.68
C MET A 1 14.08 -12.32 -30.98
N ALA A 2 13.17 -11.68 -31.73
CA ALA A 2 12.25 -10.69 -31.19
C ALA A 2 11.00 -11.42 -30.64
N ILE A 3 10.78 -11.36 -29.33
CA ILE A 3 9.59 -11.91 -28.68
C ILE A 3 8.41 -10.96 -28.94
N LYS A 4 7.87 -11.02 -30.16
CA LYS A 4 6.62 -10.35 -30.57
C LYS A 4 5.48 -10.96 -29.77
N GLY A 5 4.94 -10.21 -28.79
CA GLY A 5 3.68 -10.62 -28.12
C GLY A 5 3.48 -10.11 -26.69
N LYS A 6 4.51 -9.59 -26.00
CA LYS A 6 4.32 -8.97 -24.68
C LYS A 6 3.85 -7.53 -24.87
N THR A 7 2.57 -7.34 -25.14
CA THR A 7 1.97 -6.00 -25.16
C THR A 7 2.05 -5.44 -23.74
N VAL A 8 2.90 -4.43 -23.55
CA VAL A 8 2.83 -3.57 -22.37
C VAL A 8 1.46 -2.91 -22.39
N PRO A 9 0.56 -3.16 -21.42
CA PRO A 9 -0.76 -2.57 -21.47
C PRO A 9 -0.62 -1.04 -21.42
N SER A 10 -1.27 -0.34 -22.34
CA SER A 10 -1.25 1.13 -22.49
C SER A 10 -1.88 1.89 -21.30
N ASP A 11 -2.14 1.22 -20.19
CA ASP A 11 -2.65 1.77 -18.94
C ASP A 11 -1.57 2.55 -18.18
N ALA A 12 -0.67 3.24 -18.89
CA ALA A 12 0.38 4.08 -18.32
C ALA A 12 -0.20 5.08 -17.29
N PHE A 13 -1.43 5.54 -17.53
CA PHE A 13 -2.18 6.44 -16.65
C PHE A 13 -2.51 5.85 -15.26
N LEU A 14 -2.56 4.53 -15.09
CA LEU A 14 -2.81 3.94 -13.76
C LEU A 14 -1.60 4.07 -12.84
N PHE A 15 -0.39 4.17 -13.39
CA PHE A 15 0.85 4.28 -12.62
C PHE A 15 1.18 5.72 -12.21
N THR A 16 0.59 6.70 -12.90
CA THR A 16 0.75 8.14 -12.58
C THR A 16 -0.19 8.60 -11.47
N LYS A 17 -1.33 7.92 -11.27
CA LYS A 17 -2.25 8.18 -10.15
C LYS A 17 -1.67 7.66 -8.84
N ARG A 18 -0.85 8.47 -8.19
CA ARG A 18 -0.49 8.28 -6.78
C ARG A 18 -1.63 8.82 -5.92
N GLU A 19 -2.10 8.02 -4.98
CA GLU A 19 -3.13 8.47 -4.04
C GLU A 19 -2.49 9.40 -3.02
N ARG A 20 -3.10 10.59 -2.88
CA ARG A 20 -2.80 11.51 -1.77
C ARG A 20 -3.47 10.92 -0.53
N PRO A 21 -2.72 10.59 0.54
CA PRO A 21 -3.33 10.27 1.83
C PRO A 21 -4.23 11.41 2.29
N ASP A 22 -5.06 11.14 3.31
CA ASP A 22 -5.92 12.16 3.94
C ASP A 22 -5.07 13.23 4.65
N PHE A 23 -4.48 14.10 3.84
CA PHE A 23 -3.74 15.27 4.24
C PHE A 23 -4.63 16.46 3.99
N HIS A 24 -4.65 17.40 4.94
CA HIS A 24 -5.32 18.68 4.77
C HIS A 24 -4.99 19.30 3.41
N SER A 25 -6.02 19.89 2.81
CA SER A 25 -5.94 20.50 1.49
C SER A 25 -4.83 21.56 1.42
N ARG A 26 -4.39 21.86 0.21
CA ARG A 26 -3.41 22.94 -0.03
C ARG A 26 -3.93 24.27 0.51
N GLU A 27 -5.22 24.55 0.30
CA GLU A 27 -5.89 25.77 0.74
C GLU A 27 -5.85 25.92 2.26
N THR A 28 -6.11 24.83 2.98
CA THR A 28 -6.06 24.81 4.44
C THR A 28 -4.65 25.10 4.97
N ARG A 29 -3.62 24.55 4.33
CA ARG A 29 -2.21 24.83 4.71
C ARG A 29 -1.80 26.26 4.37
N LEU A 30 -2.28 26.80 3.25
CA LEU A 30 -2.03 28.18 2.86
C LEU A 30 -2.71 29.17 3.81
N ALA A 31 -3.94 28.88 4.25
CA ALA A 31 -4.62 29.65 5.28
C ALA A 31 -3.86 29.60 6.62
N ALA A 32 -3.32 28.44 7.01
CA ALA A 32 -2.47 28.32 8.19
C ALA A 32 -1.20 29.16 8.08
N LEU A 33 -0.55 29.17 6.91
CA LEU A 33 0.64 30.01 6.66
C LEU A 33 0.32 31.49 6.89
N ARG A 34 -0.76 31.99 6.28
CA ARG A 34 -1.21 33.39 6.44
C ARG A 34 -1.47 33.75 7.91
N LEU A 35 -2.03 32.82 8.68
CA LEU A 35 -2.26 33.01 10.11
C LEU A 35 -0.93 33.09 10.89
N PHE A 36 0.04 32.26 10.55
CA PHE A 36 1.36 32.29 11.19
C PHE A 36 2.17 33.54 10.82
N GLU A 37 2.09 33.99 9.56
CA GLU A 37 2.68 35.26 9.09
C GLU A 37 2.07 36.46 9.83
N ALA A 38 0.76 36.43 10.09
CA ALA A 38 0.07 37.43 10.90
C ALA A 38 0.33 37.31 12.42
N GLY A 39 1.21 36.40 12.86
CA GLY A 39 1.55 36.21 14.28
C GLY A 39 0.48 35.51 15.11
N VAL A 40 -0.53 34.89 14.49
CA VAL A 40 -1.59 34.17 15.20
C VAL A 40 -1.04 32.86 15.76
N GLY A 41 -1.20 32.66 17.07
CA GLY A 41 -0.82 31.42 17.74
C GLY A 41 -1.59 30.19 17.24
N TYR A 42 -0.97 29.01 17.36
CA TYR A 42 -1.51 27.76 16.81
C TYR A 42 -2.87 27.34 17.41
N VAL A 43 -3.19 27.73 18.65
CA VAL A 43 -4.49 27.47 19.29
C VAL A 43 -5.61 28.23 18.59
N ASN A 44 -5.40 29.53 18.33
CA ASN A 44 -6.39 30.35 17.63
C ASN A 44 -6.47 29.95 16.15
N ALA A 45 -5.34 29.57 15.55
CA ALA A 45 -5.34 29.05 14.19
C ALA A 45 -6.09 27.72 14.06
N SER A 46 -6.01 26.81 15.05
CA SER A 46 -6.78 25.55 15.01
C SER A 46 -8.28 25.78 15.08
N VAL A 47 -8.73 26.73 15.91
CA VAL A 47 -10.15 27.10 15.99
C VAL A 47 -10.62 27.72 14.68
N LYS A 48 -9.86 28.65 14.09
CA LYS A 48 -10.21 29.30 12.82
C LYS A 48 -10.25 28.34 11.63
N LEU A 49 -9.38 27.33 11.61
CA LEU A 49 -9.29 26.36 10.51
C LEU A 49 -10.17 25.13 10.71
N GLY A 50 -10.71 24.90 11.91
CA GLY A 50 -11.48 23.69 12.22
C GLY A 50 -10.64 22.40 12.22
N ILE A 51 -9.34 22.50 12.51
CA ILE A 51 -8.41 21.35 12.50
C ILE A 51 -8.02 20.99 13.93
N SER A 52 -7.59 19.74 14.15
CA SER A 52 -6.99 19.33 15.42
C SER A 52 -5.83 20.25 15.83
N MET A 53 -5.81 20.62 17.11
CA MET A 53 -4.77 21.46 17.68
C MET A 53 -3.37 20.84 17.54
N ASN A 54 -3.27 19.51 17.64
CA ASN A 54 -2.00 18.79 17.49
C ASN A 54 -1.40 19.00 16.10
N THR A 55 -2.22 18.92 15.05
CA THR A 55 -1.78 19.14 13.67
C THR A 55 -1.26 20.57 13.47
N VAL A 56 -1.99 21.57 13.95
CA VAL A 56 -1.60 22.98 13.81
C VAL A 56 -0.38 23.32 14.65
N ARG A 57 -0.21 22.68 15.82
CA ARG A 57 1.00 22.76 16.64
C ARG A 57 2.22 22.27 15.87
N ASP A 58 2.13 21.13 15.19
CA ASP A 58 3.23 20.60 14.39
C ASP A 58 3.55 21.50 13.19
N TRP A 59 2.54 22.10 12.57
CA TRP A 59 2.72 23.10 11.53
C TRP A 59 3.43 24.35 12.03
N SER A 60 3.03 24.86 13.20
CA SER A 60 3.68 26.01 13.83
C SER A 60 5.15 25.74 14.18
N ARG A 61 5.48 24.54 14.65
CA ARG A 61 6.88 24.11 14.88
C ARG A 61 7.68 24.09 13.59
N LYS A 62 7.12 23.55 12.50
CA LYS A 62 7.77 23.55 11.18
C LYS A 62 7.94 24.96 10.63
N TYR A 63 6.96 25.85 10.84
CA TYR A 63 7.02 27.24 10.41
C TYR A 63 8.13 27.99 11.12
N ARG A 64 8.23 27.85 12.45
CA ARG A 64 9.33 28.44 13.23
C ARG A 64 10.71 27.92 12.81
N LYS A 65 10.77 26.68 12.33
CA LYS A 65 12.00 26.07 11.78
C LYS A 65 12.30 26.51 10.33
N GLY A 66 11.37 27.16 9.64
CA GLY A 66 11.48 27.53 8.23
C GLY A 66 11.28 26.37 7.25
N THR A 67 10.79 25.22 7.71
CA THR A 67 10.58 24.01 6.91
C THR A 67 9.10 23.72 6.67
N PHE A 68 8.24 24.75 6.74
CA PHE A 68 6.82 24.58 6.54
C PHE A 68 6.48 24.66 5.05
N GLU A 69 6.01 23.55 4.49
CA GLU A 69 5.64 23.43 3.09
C GLU A 69 4.10 23.42 2.95
N VAL A 70 3.59 24.33 2.12
CA VAL A 70 2.16 24.39 1.78
C VAL A 70 1.78 23.22 0.89
N ASP A 71 2.62 22.88 -0.06
CA ASP A 71 2.42 21.74 -0.94
C ASP A 71 2.84 20.44 -0.24
N VAL A 72 2.09 19.36 -0.49
CA VAL A 72 2.45 18.04 0.02
C VAL A 72 3.53 17.49 -0.91
N PRO A 73 4.71 17.09 -0.40
CA PRO A 73 5.76 16.60 -1.26
C PRO A 73 5.35 15.28 -1.92
N GLU A 74 5.73 15.09 -3.19
CA GLU A 74 5.31 13.93 -4.00
C GLU A 74 5.65 12.57 -3.38
N LYS A 75 6.71 12.52 -2.54
CA LYS A 75 7.12 11.33 -1.79
C LYS A 75 6.08 10.85 -0.77
N CYS A 76 5.19 11.73 -0.32
CA CYS A 76 4.12 11.39 0.60
C CYS A 76 2.91 10.77 -0.10
N PHE A 77 2.90 10.71 -1.43
CA PHE A 77 1.86 10.03 -2.18
C PHE A 77 2.23 8.56 -2.29
N TYR A 78 1.27 7.68 -1.98
CA TYR A 78 1.51 6.24 -2.05
C TYR A 78 1.02 5.69 -3.39
N TYR A 79 1.69 4.62 -3.84
CA TYR A 79 1.17 3.79 -4.91
C TYR A 79 -0.06 3.05 -4.41
N THR A 80 -1.15 3.13 -5.17
CA THR A 80 -2.41 2.47 -4.84
C THR A 80 -2.22 0.96 -4.78
N LYS A 81 -3.06 0.27 -4.00
CA LYS A 81 -3.06 -1.20 -3.97
C LYS A 81 -3.34 -1.80 -5.35
N ALA A 82 -4.07 -1.08 -6.21
CA ALA A 82 -4.32 -1.50 -7.59
C ALA A 82 -3.03 -1.54 -8.42
N VAL A 83 -2.17 -0.53 -8.29
CA VAL A 83 -0.86 -0.48 -8.96
C VAL A 83 0.01 -1.66 -8.52
N LYS A 84 0.12 -1.91 -7.22
CA LYS A 84 0.88 -3.05 -6.69
C LYS A 84 0.39 -4.38 -7.27
N ARG A 85 -0.93 -4.63 -7.24
CA ARG A 85 -1.54 -5.85 -7.80
C ARG A 85 -1.31 -6.00 -9.30
N ARG A 86 -1.34 -4.90 -10.06
CA ARG A 86 -1.10 -4.92 -11.51
C ARG A 86 0.33 -5.36 -11.83
N ILE A 87 1.32 -4.84 -11.10
CA ILE A 87 2.73 -5.21 -11.29
C ILE A 87 2.97 -6.69 -11.00
N VAL A 88 2.35 -7.23 -9.94
CA VAL A 88 2.39 -8.68 -9.65
C VAL A 88 1.79 -9.49 -10.80
N LYS A 89 0.64 -9.07 -11.35
CA LYS A 89 0.01 -9.73 -12.52
C LYS A 89 0.87 -9.65 -13.78
N LEU A 90 1.50 -8.51 -14.05
CA LEU A 90 2.41 -8.35 -15.19
C LEU A 90 3.65 -9.23 -15.04
N ARG A 91 4.11 -9.46 -13.81
CA ARG A 91 5.19 -10.41 -13.54
C ARG A 91 4.78 -11.85 -13.82
N ALA A 92 3.56 -12.24 -13.45
CA ALA A 92 3.02 -13.57 -13.77
C ALA A 92 2.90 -13.79 -15.29
N LYS A 93 2.66 -12.73 -16.07
CA LYS A 93 2.68 -12.76 -17.54
C LYS A 93 4.09 -12.85 -18.15
N GLY A 94 5.14 -12.84 -17.34
CA GLY A 94 6.51 -13.02 -17.78
C GLY A 94 7.19 -11.77 -18.36
N LEU A 95 6.70 -10.55 -18.04
CA LEU A 95 7.41 -9.32 -18.40
C LEU A 95 8.76 -9.23 -17.67
N THR A 96 9.75 -8.66 -18.37
CA THR A 96 11.06 -8.44 -17.77
C THR A 96 11.03 -7.22 -16.84
N TRP A 97 11.99 -7.15 -15.93
CA TRP A 97 12.07 -6.04 -14.97
C TRP A 97 12.30 -4.68 -15.65
N LYS A 98 13.07 -4.66 -16.74
CA LYS A 98 13.32 -3.44 -17.52
C LYS A 98 12.06 -2.97 -18.25
N GLU A 99 11.32 -3.89 -18.87
CA GLU A 99 10.02 -3.59 -19.49
C GLU A 99 9.01 -3.04 -18.48
N LEU A 100 9.01 -3.55 -17.24
CA LEU A 100 8.16 -3.05 -16.16
C LEU A 100 8.56 -1.63 -15.71
N GLU A 101 9.85 -1.36 -15.60
CA GLU A 101 10.33 -0.03 -15.21
C GLU A 101 9.99 1.02 -16.27
N GLU A 102 10.22 0.71 -17.54
CA GLU A 102 9.88 1.59 -18.67
C GLU A 102 8.36 1.81 -18.77
N ALA A 103 7.56 0.77 -18.53
CA ALA A 103 6.11 0.84 -18.60
C ALA A 103 5.44 1.60 -17.44
N THR A 104 5.99 1.45 -16.22
CA THR A 104 5.33 1.90 -14.99
C THR A 104 6.00 3.11 -14.35
N GLY A 105 7.24 3.43 -14.74
CA GLY A 105 8.06 4.45 -14.09
C GLY A 105 8.49 4.08 -12.66
N VAL A 106 8.23 2.84 -12.23
CA VAL A 106 8.61 2.34 -10.90
C VAL A 106 9.95 1.63 -11.00
N SER A 107 10.88 2.01 -10.13
CA SER A 107 12.21 1.40 -10.12
C SER A 107 12.14 -0.13 -9.92
N THR A 108 13.06 -0.85 -10.56
CA THR A 108 13.15 -2.32 -10.44
C THR A 108 13.28 -2.78 -8.97
N SER A 109 14.01 -2.03 -8.15
CA SER A 109 14.17 -2.30 -6.71
C SER A 109 12.85 -2.19 -5.95
N THR A 110 12.03 -1.19 -6.27
CA THR A 110 10.68 -1.03 -5.69
C THR A 110 9.76 -2.16 -6.10
N CYS A 111 9.78 -2.57 -7.37
CA CYS A 111 9.01 -3.71 -7.87
C CYS A 111 9.38 -5.02 -7.15
N ARG A 112 10.69 -5.29 -6.94
CA ARG A 112 11.16 -6.46 -6.17
C ARG A 112 10.71 -6.41 -4.72
N LYS A 113 10.76 -5.24 -4.09
CA LYS A 113 10.25 -5.04 -2.72
C LYS A 113 8.77 -5.39 -2.63
N TRP A 114 7.94 -4.91 -3.55
CA TRP A 114 6.51 -5.22 -3.55
C TRP A 114 6.19 -6.69 -3.82
N MET A 115 7.01 -7.40 -4.58
CA MET A 115 6.86 -8.85 -4.76
C MET A 115 7.15 -9.62 -3.46
N ARG A 116 8.15 -9.19 -2.67
CA ARG A 116 8.40 -9.76 -1.34
C ARG A 116 7.27 -9.46 -0.37
N GLU A 117 6.85 -8.19 -0.30
CA GLU A 117 5.69 -7.77 0.51
C GLU A 117 4.42 -8.53 0.12
N ALA A 118 4.21 -8.81 -1.16
CA ALA A 118 3.07 -9.59 -1.63
C ALA A 118 3.16 -11.06 -1.20
N ALA A 119 4.33 -11.68 -1.30
CA ALA A 119 4.53 -13.06 -0.84
C ALA A 119 4.33 -13.19 0.68
N GLU A 120 4.87 -12.24 1.46
CA GLU A 120 4.66 -12.16 2.91
C GLU A 120 3.18 -11.92 3.26
N ALA A 121 2.49 -11.07 2.50
CA ALA A 121 1.07 -10.81 2.71
C ALA A 121 0.18 -12.02 2.36
N GLU A 122 0.49 -12.79 1.32
CA GLU A 122 -0.23 -14.03 1.04
C GLU A 122 0.02 -15.06 2.15
N ALA A 123 1.26 -15.22 2.63
CA ALA A 123 1.57 -16.09 3.76
C ALA A 123 0.83 -15.68 5.05
N GLN A 124 0.71 -14.37 5.31
CA GLN A 124 -0.06 -13.85 6.44
C GLN A 124 -1.56 -14.10 6.29
N LYS A 125 -2.13 -14.00 5.09
CA LYS A 125 -3.54 -14.35 4.86
C LYS A 125 -3.77 -15.84 5.10
N GLU A 126 -2.91 -16.69 4.55
CA GLU A 126 -2.98 -18.15 4.75
C GLU A 126 -2.92 -18.51 6.24
N ALA A 127 -2.02 -17.86 7.00
CA ALA A 127 -1.92 -18.03 8.45
C ALA A 127 -3.16 -17.53 9.20
N VAL A 128 -3.70 -16.36 8.86
CA VAL A 128 -4.94 -15.81 9.49
C VAL A 128 -6.16 -16.67 9.15
N THR A 129 -6.23 -17.22 7.93
CA THR A 129 -7.28 -18.16 7.56
C THR A 129 -7.16 -19.47 8.33
N ALA A 130 -5.94 -20.01 8.49
CA ALA A 130 -5.72 -21.22 9.29
C ALA A 130 -6.07 -21.01 10.77
N ASP A 131 -5.63 -19.90 11.36
CA ASP A 131 -5.91 -19.51 12.75
C ASP A 131 -7.42 -19.21 12.98
N SER A 132 -8.14 -18.65 12.00
CA SER A 132 -9.60 -18.53 12.08
C SER A 132 -10.31 -19.88 12.01
N VAL A 133 -9.83 -20.82 11.16
CA VAL A 133 -10.38 -22.17 11.07
C VAL A 133 -10.17 -22.94 12.38
N GLU A 134 -8.99 -22.83 12.98
CA GLU A 134 -8.68 -23.46 14.27
C GLU A 134 -9.54 -22.91 15.43
N ARG A 135 -9.76 -21.59 15.49
CA ARG A 135 -10.65 -20.96 16.49
C ARG A 135 -12.13 -21.29 16.29
N MET A 136 -12.56 -21.62 15.07
CA MET A 136 -13.93 -22.04 14.75
C MET A 136 -14.20 -23.50 15.16
N THR A 137 -13.16 -24.27 15.50
CA THR A 137 -13.27 -25.63 16.05
C THR A 137 -12.86 -25.69 17.53
N PRO A 138 -13.72 -25.28 18.48
CA PRO A 138 -13.47 -25.56 19.88
C PRO A 138 -13.71 -27.05 20.18
N GLY A 139 -12.62 -27.80 20.34
CA GLY A 139 -12.58 -28.97 21.23
C GLY A 139 -13.14 -30.31 20.70
N LEU A 140 -12.81 -30.74 19.48
CA LEU A 140 -12.86 -32.20 19.21
C LEU A 140 -11.54 -32.85 19.64
N PRO A 141 -11.55 -33.86 20.53
CA PRO A 141 -10.34 -34.56 20.92
C PRO A 141 -9.71 -35.25 19.69
N ILE A 142 -8.39 -35.20 19.60
CA ILE A 142 -7.60 -35.90 18.59
C ILE A 142 -7.82 -37.40 18.80
N VAL A 143 -8.82 -37.97 18.13
CA VAL A 143 -8.98 -39.43 18.05
C VAL A 143 -8.04 -39.91 16.96
N TRP A 144 -6.95 -40.55 17.39
CA TRP A 144 -6.06 -41.28 16.50
C TRP A 144 -6.77 -42.56 16.05
N THR A 145 -7.64 -42.48 15.03
CA THR A 145 -8.11 -43.67 14.32
C THR A 145 -7.13 -43.96 13.21
N GLY A 146 -6.22 -44.89 13.50
CA GLY A 146 -5.23 -45.35 12.56
C GLY A 146 -5.81 -46.05 11.33
N ASN A 147 -4.85 -46.53 10.54
CA ASN A 147 -4.99 -47.52 9.49
C ASN A 147 -5.22 -46.99 8.07
N THR A 148 -4.16 -46.41 7.52
CA THR A 148 -3.80 -46.60 6.12
C THR A 148 -3.79 -48.09 5.78
N LYS A 149 -4.62 -48.47 4.79
CA LYS A 149 -4.31 -49.31 3.62
C LYS A 149 -5.53 -50.12 3.22
N ARG A 150 -6.27 -49.67 2.21
CA ARG A 150 -7.14 -50.55 1.41
C ARG A 150 -6.44 -50.80 0.08
N GLU A 151 -5.83 -51.98 -0.03
CA GLU A 151 -5.49 -52.60 -1.31
C GLU A 151 -6.79 -52.92 -2.06
N ILE A 152 -6.88 -52.47 -3.31
CA ILE A 152 -7.91 -52.89 -4.24
C ILE A 152 -7.38 -54.14 -4.94
N LYS A 153 -8.02 -55.30 -4.70
CA LYS A 153 -7.95 -56.49 -5.56
C LYS A 153 -9.34 -57.13 -5.66
N ASN A 154 -9.89 -57.04 -6.87
CA ASN A 154 -10.78 -57.93 -7.64
C ASN A 154 -10.96 -59.36 -7.07
N GLU A 155 -12.01 -60.15 -7.29
CA GLU A 155 -13.17 -60.27 -8.21
C GLU A 155 -14.04 -61.43 -7.62
N ASP A 156 -15.33 -61.50 -7.99
CA ASP A 156 -16.31 -62.62 -7.92
C ASP A 156 -16.31 -63.65 -6.76
#